data_AF-A0A8J7CLX6-F1
#
_entry.id   AF-A0A8J7CLX6-F1
#
_cell.length_a   1.000
_cell.length_b   1.000
_cell.length_c   1.000
_cell.angle_alpha   90.00
_cell.angle_beta   90.00
_cell.angle_gamma   90.00
#
_symmetry.space_group_name_H-M   'P 1'
#
loop_
_entity.id
_entity.type
_entity.pdbx_description
1 polymer ?
#
loop_
_entity_poly.entity_id
_entity_poly.type
_entity_poly.pdbx_seq_one_letter_code
_entity_poly.pdbx_strand_id
1 'polypeptide(L)'
;MQRRARLLRQLSAVWRLRLVLVLGCTLFSAALAWQVALLQIREGLEQTLLTSHRALQTEIGRFRYLPRVAGEDMRIHAALDRPGDPAAIAAANRYLEKIATQTGSGRLYLLDARGVTLASSNWAEPDSYVGHDYSFRPYFTEARATGSGAVYAIGVTTGEPGYFISARVEDLAHGTSGVIVVKIDLHPLELAWAETGQHIAVTDAYGVVFLSSRPDWRYRPLAPLSAEDRARIAASRLYAGAGLDAAAPLGGGDGRVRIGGTGAAATLRGTPFEGGWRIVAAAPP
;
A
#
# COMPACT_ATOMS: atom_id res chain seq x y z
N MET A 1 16.58 59.60 -31.45
CA MET A 1 16.76 58.13 -31.67
C MET A 1 18.12 57.73 -32.26
N GLN A 2 18.94 58.64 -32.82
CA GLN A 2 20.21 58.27 -33.48
C GLN A 2 21.43 58.02 -32.56
N ARG A 3 21.41 58.44 -31.28
CA ARG A 3 22.56 58.27 -30.36
C ARG A 3 22.74 56.84 -29.81
N ARG A 4 21.68 56.04 -29.69
CA ARG A 4 21.78 54.64 -29.19
C ARG A 4 22.42 53.69 -30.21
N ALA A 5 22.30 53.99 -31.51
CA ALA A 5 22.86 53.17 -32.59
C ALA A 5 24.39 53.33 -32.79
N ARG A 6 25.01 54.44 -32.32
CA ARG A 6 26.46 54.67 -32.44
C ARG A 6 27.28 54.00 -31.32
N LEU A 7 26.73 53.87 -30.12
CA LEU A 7 27.42 53.21 -28.99
C LEU A 7 27.67 51.71 -29.23
N LEU A 8 26.78 51.03 -29.96
CA LEU A 8 26.94 49.62 -30.32
C LEU A 8 28.01 49.36 -31.40
N ARG A 9 28.42 50.38 -32.16
CA ARG A 9 29.41 50.25 -33.26
C ARG A 9 30.87 50.42 -32.82
N GLN A 10 31.15 50.85 -31.59
CA GLN A 10 32.52 51.07 -31.08
C GLN A 10 33.04 50.02 -30.10
N LEU A 11 32.29 48.93 -29.84
CA LEU A 11 32.83 47.81 -29.07
C LEU A 11 33.85 47.04 -29.93
N SER A 12 35.13 47.12 -29.56
CA SER A 12 36.19 46.36 -30.21
C SER A 12 35.85 44.87 -30.19
N ALA A 13 36.30 44.12 -31.20
CA ALA A 13 36.02 42.68 -31.33
C ALA A 13 36.34 41.90 -30.03
N VAL A 14 37.32 42.37 -29.26
CA VAL A 14 37.72 41.83 -27.95
C VAL A 14 36.60 41.91 -26.92
N TRP A 15 35.88 43.03 -26.82
CA TRP A 15 34.76 43.17 -25.87
C TRP A 15 33.57 42.30 -26.25
N ARG A 16 33.31 42.14 -27.55
CA ARG A 16 32.27 41.21 -28.05
C ARG A 16 32.63 39.76 -27.71
N LEU A 17 33.88 39.35 -27.93
CA LEU A 17 34.36 38.02 -27.58
C LEU A 17 34.26 37.76 -26.06
N ARG A 18 34.68 38.71 -25.22
CA ARG A 18 34.56 38.61 -23.77
C ARG A 18 33.11 38.44 -23.32
N LEU A 19 32.19 39.22 -23.89
CA LEU A 19 30.77 39.14 -23.54
C LEU A 19 30.17 37.79 -23.95
N VAL A 20 30.53 37.27 -25.13
CA VAL A 20 30.13 35.93 -25.57
C VAL A 20 30.67 34.83 -24.63
N LEU A 21 31.94 34.92 -24.21
CA LEU A 21 32.54 33.96 -23.28
C LEU A 21 31.85 33.99 -21.90
N VAL A 22 31.58 35.17 -21.36
CA VAL A 22 30.89 35.31 -20.06
C VAL A 22 29.47 34.75 -20.14
N LEU A 23 28.73 35.05 -21.21
CA LEU A 23 27.40 34.48 -21.44
C LEU A 23 27.47 32.96 -21.61
N GLY A 24 28.44 32.45 -22.37
CA GLY A 24 28.67 31.01 -22.57
C GLY A 24 28.97 30.29 -21.25
N CYS A 25 29.87 30.82 -20.43
CA CYS A 25 30.17 30.28 -19.11
C CYS A 25 28.95 30.30 -18.19
N THR A 26 28.18 31.40 -18.20
CA THR A 26 26.98 31.54 -17.35
C THR A 26 25.90 30.52 -17.76
N LEU A 27 25.65 30.35 -19.07
CA LEU A 27 24.72 29.35 -19.57
C LEU A 27 25.18 27.93 -19.28
N PHE A 28 26.49 27.66 -19.41
CA PHE A 28 27.07 26.35 -19.10
C PHE A 28 26.95 26.02 -17.60
N SER A 29 27.31 26.95 -16.72
CA SER A 29 27.15 26.78 -15.27
C SER A 29 25.69 26.61 -14.87
N ALA A 30 24.76 27.36 -15.48
CA ALA A 30 23.32 27.19 -15.24
C ALA A 30 22.82 25.82 -15.70
N ALA A 31 23.26 25.34 -16.87
CA ALA A 31 22.91 24.02 -17.38
C ALA A 31 23.45 22.89 -16.49
N LEU A 32 24.70 23.01 -16.02
CA LEU A 32 25.30 22.04 -15.10
C LEU A 32 24.58 22.03 -13.75
N ALA A 33 24.28 23.20 -13.19
CA ALA A 33 23.52 23.32 -11.95
C ALA A 33 22.12 22.69 -12.08
N TRP A 34 21.45 22.89 -13.22
CA TRP A 34 20.16 22.26 -13.51
C TRP A 34 20.27 20.72 -13.58
N GLN A 35 21.30 20.19 -14.23
CA GLN A 35 21.54 18.74 -14.29
C GLN A 35 21.81 18.14 -12.91
N VAL A 36 22.64 18.80 -12.09
CA VAL A 36 22.91 18.36 -10.71
C VAL A 36 21.64 18.40 -9.87
N ALA A 37 20.80 19.43 -9.99
CA ALA A 37 19.52 19.50 -9.29
C ALA A 37 18.59 18.34 -9.66
N LEU A 38 18.49 17.98 -10.95
CA LEU A 38 17.70 16.85 -11.40
C LEU A 38 18.23 15.50 -10.87
N LEU A 39 19.56 15.33 -10.81
CA LEU A 39 20.18 14.14 -10.23
C LEU A 39 19.88 14.03 -8.73
N GLN A 40 20.01 15.12 -7.98
CA GLN A 40 19.70 15.15 -6.54
C GLN A 40 18.24 14.79 -6.25
N ILE A 41 17.29 15.31 -7.04
CA ILE A 41 15.86 14.95 -6.92
C ILE A 41 15.68 13.44 -7.16
N ARG A 42 16.31 12.89 -8.19
CA ARG A 42 16.21 11.47 -8.52
C ARG A 42 16.79 10.59 -7.42
N GLU A 43 17.98 10.90 -6.93
CA GLU A 43 18.63 10.17 -5.83
C GLU A 43 17.76 10.19 -4.56
N GLY A 44 17.18 11.35 -4.22
CA GLY A 44 16.27 11.47 -3.08
C GLY A 44 15.00 10.62 -3.23
N LEU A 45 14.42 10.56 -4.43
CA LEU A 45 13.26 9.70 -4.70
C LEU A 45 13.62 8.20 -4.65
N GLU A 46 14.78 7.80 -5.16
CA GLU A 46 15.26 6.40 -5.08
C GLU A 46 15.48 5.98 -3.62
N GLN A 47 16.10 6.83 -2.81
CA GLN A 47 16.26 6.61 -1.37
C GLN A 47 14.91 6.48 -0.66
N THR A 48 13.96 7.36 -0.98
CA THR A 48 12.60 7.35 -0.43
C THR A 48 11.87 6.05 -0.77
N LEU A 49 11.97 5.57 -2.02
CA LEU A 49 11.38 4.31 -2.44
C LEU A 49 11.97 3.13 -1.66
N LEU A 50 13.31 3.05 -1.56
CA LEU A 50 13.99 1.95 -0.89
C LEU A 50 13.67 1.90 0.61
N THR A 51 13.69 3.05 1.28
CA THR A 51 13.37 3.15 2.72
C THR A 51 11.91 2.82 2.99
N SER A 52 10.97 3.36 2.21
CA SER A 52 9.54 3.08 2.34
C SER A 52 9.21 1.61 2.07
N HIS A 53 9.87 1.02 1.05
CA HIS A 53 9.71 -0.40 0.74
C HIS A 53 10.16 -1.29 1.89
N ARG A 54 11.34 -1.02 2.45
CA ARG A 54 11.85 -1.74 3.61
C ARG A 54 10.94 -1.58 4.83
N ALA A 55 10.50 -0.35 5.13
CA ALA A 55 9.61 -0.09 6.26
C ALA A 55 8.30 -0.89 6.14
N LEU A 56 7.66 -0.88 4.96
CA LEU A 56 6.45 -1.66 4.70
C LEU A 56 6.72 -3.18 4.79
N GLN A 57 7.82 -3.66 4.22
CA GLN A 57 8.20 -5.08 4.32
C GLN A 57 8.48 -5.51 5.76
N THR A 58 9.09 -4.65 6.58
CA THR A 58 9.31 -4.92 8.00
C THR A 58 8.00 -5.00 8.76
N GLU A 59 7.08 -4.05 8.53
CA GLU A 59 5.77 -4.04 9.19
C GLU A 59 4.97 -5.30 8.87
N ILE A 60 4.91 -5.67 7.58
CA ILE A 60 4.25 -6.90 7.12
C ILE A 60 5.00 -8.14 7.63
N GLY A 61 6.33 -8.12 7.56
CA GLY A 61 7.20 -9.24 7.89
C GLY A 61 7.06 -9.70 9.34
N ARG A 62 6.81 -8.77 10.27
CA ARG A 62 6.56 -9.05 11.70
C ARG A 62 5.42 -10.04 11.92
N PHE A 63 4.40 -10.03 11.06
CA PHE A 63 3.19 -10.83 11.23
C PHE A 63 3.04 -11.95 10.19
N ARG A 64 3.93 -12.03 9.19
CA ARG A 64 3.78 -12.94 8.04
C ARG A 64 3.60 -14.41 8.43
N TYR A 65 4.30 -14.86 9.47
CA TYR A 65 4.25 -16.25 9.93
C TYR A 65 3.18 -16.50 11.01
N LEU A 66 2.59 -15.44 11.56
CA LEU A 66 1.68 -15.53 12.70
C LEU A 66 0.46 -16.42 12.41
N PRO A 67 -0.23 -16.32 11.25
CA PRO A 67 -1.38 -17.18 10.98
C PRO A 67 -1.03 -18.68 10.98
N ARG A 68 0.14 -19.03 10.44
CA ARG A 68 0.59 -20.42 10.38
C ARG A 68 0.90 -20.93 11.79
N VAL A 69 1.72 -20.21 12.54
CA VAL A 69 2.10 -20.60 13.91
C VAL A 69 0.88 -20.65 14.84
N ALA A 70 -0.02 -19.68 14.73
CA ALA A 70 -1.24 -19.67 15.54
C ALA A 70 -2.18 -20.82 15.16
N GLY A 71 -2.17 -21.25 13.90
CA GLY A 71 -3.01 -22.32 13.39
C GLY A 71 -2.68 -23.71 13.93
N GLU A 72 -1.42 -23.98 14.26
CA GLU A 72 -0.96 -25.30 14.75
C GLU A 72 -1.37 -25.59 16.21
N ASP A 73 -2.01 -24.65 16.90
CA ASP A 73 -2.37 -24.84 18.31
C ASP A 73 -3.58 -25.78 18.46
N MET A 74 -3.52 -26.69 19.45
CA MET A 74 -4.58 -27.67 19.71
C MET A 74 -5.97 -27.03 19.91
N ARG A 75 -6.05 -25.79 20.40
CA ARG A 75 -7.33 -25.08 20.58
C ARG A 75 -7.96 -24.69 19.25
N ILE A 76 -7.14 -24.41 18.24
CA ILE A 76 -7.61 -24.13 16.88
C ILE A 76 -8.12 -25.41 16.23
N HIS A 77 -7.36 -26.49 16.31
CA HIS A 77 -7.79 -27.81 15.82
C HIS A 77 -9.10 -28.26 16.50
N ALA A 78 -9.19 -28.16 17.83
CA ALA A 78 -10.41 -28.51 18.57
C ALA A 78 -11.63 -27.68 18.15
N ALA A 79 -11.46 -26.40 17.82
CA ALA A 79 -12.54 -25.55 17.31
C ALA A 79 -12.97 -25.92 15.88
N LEU A 80 -12.03 -26.38 15.03
CA LEU A 80 -12.33 -26.88 13.69
C LEU A 80 -13.03 -28.24 13.72
N ASP A 81 -12.63 -29.12 14.62
CA ASP A 81 -13.19 -30.47 14.74
C ASP A 81 -14.57 -30.48 15.38
N ARG A 82 -14.79 -29.58 16.36
CA ARG A 82 -16.02 -29.51 17.14
C ARG A 82 -16.59 -28.09 17.13
N PRO A 83 -16.99 -27.55 15.96
CA PRO A 83 -17.46 -26.16 15.83
C PRO A 83 -18.77 -25.89 16.59
N GLY A 84 -19.52 -26.94 16.94
CA GLY A 84 -20.72 -26.86 17.77
C GLY A 84 -20.47 -26.93 19.28
N ASP A 85 -19.24 -27.14 19.75
CA ASP A 85 -18.89 -27.14 21.18
C ASP A 85 -18.52 -25.72 21.66
N PRO A 86 -19.35 -25.08 22.51
CA PRO A 86 -19.06 -23.75 23.01
C PRO A 86 -17.75 -23.66 23.81
N ALA A 87 -17.33 -24.75 24.46
CA ALA A 87 -16.09 -24.76 25.25
C ALA A 87 -14.86 -24.71 24.34
N ALA A 88 -14.88 -25.45 23.21
CA ALA A 88 -13.83 -25.41 22.19
C ALA A 88 -13.70 -24.02 21.57
N ILE A 89 -14.83 -23.42 21.15
CA ILE A 89 -14.85 -22.06 20.59
C ILE A 89 -14.35 -21.02 21.59
N ALA A 90 -14.80 -21.09 22.86
CA ALA A 90 -14.35 -20.16 23.89
C ALA A 90 -12.85 -20.29 24.18
N ALA A 91 -12.27 -21.49 24.10
CA ALA A 91 -10.83 -21.69 24.24
C ALA A 91 -10.04 -21.09 23.08
N ALA A 92 -10.52 -21.25 21.84
CA ALA A 92 -9.93 -20.63 20.65
C ALA A 92 -10.00 -19.10 20.69
N ASN A 93 -11.15 -18.53 21.08
CA ASN A 93 -11.34 -17.10 21.27
C ASN A 93 -10.30 -16.48 22.20
N ARG A 94 -10.18 -17.01 23.42
CA ARG A 94 -9.19 -16.53 24.41
C ARG A 94 -7.75 -16.70 23.94
N TYR A 95 -7.47 -17.77 23.19
CA TYR A 95 -6.15 -17.98 22.61
C TYR A 95 -5.81 -16.90 21.58
N LEU A 96 -6.70 -16.67 20.61
CA LEU A 96 -6.50 -15.69 19.55
C LEU A 96 -6.42 -14.27 20.11
N GLU A 97 -7.24 -13.93 21.11
CA GLU A 97 -7.18 -12.68 21.87
C GLU A 97 -5.83 -12.47 22.55
N LYS A 98 -5.33 -13.49 23.26
CA LYS A 98 -4.02 -13.44 23.93
C LYS A 98 -2.89 -13.24 22.92
N ILE A 99 -2.89 -14.00 21.83
CA ILE A 99 -1.87 -13.89 20.79
C ILE A 99 -1.92 -12.53 20.10
N ALA A 100 -3.12 -12.01 19.79
CA ALA A 100 -3.28 -10.70 19.19
C ALA A 100 -2.69 -9.60 20.08
N THR A 101 -3.03 -9.64 21.36
CA THR A 101 -2.52 -8.70 22.39
C THR A 101 -1.00 -8.76 22.52
N GLN A 102 -0.42 -9.97 22.60
CA GLN A 102 1.02 -10.15 22.80
C GLN A 102 1.88 -9.77 21.59
N THR A 103 1.35 -10.00 20.39
CA THR A 103 2.05 -9.66 19.14
C THR A 103 1.84 -8.22 18.70
N GLY A 104 0.84 -7.54 19.26
CA GLY A 104 0.39 -6.24 18.79
C GLY A 104 -0.22 -6.31 17.38
N SER A 105 -0.78 -7.47 16.99
CA SER A 105 -1.52 -7.59 15.74
C SER A 105 -2.91 -6.96 15.87
N GLY A 106 -3.47 -6.46 14.76
CA GLY A 106 -4.76 -5.75 14.78
C GLY A 106 -5.92 -6.67 15.14
N ARG A 107 -6.16 -7.72 14.36
CA ARG A 107 -7.18 -8.76 14.64
C ARG A 107 -6.65 -10.13 14.22
N LEU A 108 -7.01 -11.19 14.93
CA LEU A 108 -6.63 -12.57 14.60
C LEU A 108 -7.85 -13.49 14.73
N TYR A 109 -8.20 -14.24 13.70
CA TYR A 109 -9.45 -15.01 13.67
C TYR A 109 -9.35 -16.29 12.85
N LEU A 110 -10.23 -17.24 13.17
CA LEU A 110 -10.34 -18.57 12.57
C LEU A 110 -11.62 -18.65 11.73
N LEU A 111 -11.45 -19.01 10.46
CA LEU A 111 -12.52 -19.33 9.53
C LEU A 111 -12.67 -20.84 9.36
N ASP A 112 -13.91 -21.32 9.28
CA ASP A 112 -14.21 -22.70 8.89
C ASP A 112 -13.93 -22.94 7.39
N ALA A 113 -14.10 -24.20 6.96
CA ALA A 113 -13.91 -24.59 5.56
C ALA A 113 -14.80 -23.82 4.56
N ARG A 114 -15.90 -23.22 5.02
CA ARG A 114 -16.86 -22.46 4.22
C ARG A 114 -16.59 -20.95 4.25
N GLY A 115 -15.65 -20.49 5.07
CA GLY A 115 -15.31 -19.07 5.19
C GLY A 115 -16.05 -18.32 6.30
N VAL A 116 -16.76 -19.04 7.18
CA VAL A 116 -17.48 -18.44 8.32
C VAL A 116 -16.56 -18.39 9.54
N THR A 117 -16.53 -17.27 10.25
CA THR A 117 -15.69 -17.12 11.45
C THR A 117 -16.21 -17.96 12.62
N LEU A 118 -15.38 -18.90 13.09
CA LEU A 118 -15.65 -19.71 14.28
C LEU A 118 -15.20 -19.02 15.56
N ALA A 119 -14.00 -18.46 15.54
CA ALA A 119 -13.37 -17.81 16.69
C ALA A 119 -12.61 -16.56 16.26
N SER A 120 -12.53 -15.56 17.13
CA SER A 120 -11.87 -14.29 16.85
C SER A 120 -11.22 -13.69 18.10
N SER A 121 -10.15 -12.92 17.93
CA SER A 121 -9.53 -12.14 18.98
C SER A 121 -10.46 -11.07 19.54
N ASN A 122 -11.40 -10.55 18.73
CA ASN A 122 -12.38 -9.54 19.12
C ASN A 122 -13.75 -10.13 19.47
N TRP A 123 -13.78 -11.39 19.90
CA TRP A 123 -15.02 -12.12 20.22
C TRP A 123 -15.91 -11.42 21.26
N ALA A 124 -15.31 -10.64 22.18
CA ALA A 124 -16.01 -9.93 23.25
C ALA A 124 -16.37 -8.48 22.90
N GLU A 125 -16.04 -8.01 21.70
CA GLU A 125 -16.27 -6.63 21.27
C GLU A 125 -17.57 -6.49 20.44
N PRO A 126 -18.21 -5.30 20.41
CA PRO A 126 -19.43 -5.09 19.63
C PRO A 126 -19.29 -5.31 18.13
N ASP A 127 -18.07 -5.16 17.59
CA ASP A 127 -17.72 -5.35 16.18
C ASP A 127 -17.15 -6.76 15.89
N SER A 128 -17.53 -7.75 16.72
CA SER A 128 -17.02 -9.11 16.66
C SER A 128 -17.08 -9.72 15.25
N TYR A 129 -16.03 -10.45 14.87
CA TYR A 129 -16.01 -11.14 13.58
C TYR A 129 -16.72 -12.49 13.60
N VAL A 130 -17.05 -13.02 14.79
CA VAL A 130 -17.67 -14.34 14.94
C VAL A 130 -18.99 -14.42 14.16
N GLY A 131 -19.17 -15.48 13.38
CA GLY A 131 -20.37 -15.71 12.58
C GLY A 131 -20.42 -14.97 11.23
N HIS A 132 -19.50 -14.05 10.95
CA HIS A 132 -19.44 -13.39 9.63
C HIS A 132 -18.87 -14.30 8.55
N ASP A 133 -19.39 -14.14 7.32
CA ASP A 133 -18.94 -14.85 6.12
C ASP A 133 -17.90 -14.02 5.35
N TYR A 134 -16.73 -14.62 5.13
CA TYR A 134 -15.62 -14.08 4.36
C TYR A 134 -15.19 -14.98 3.20
N SER A 135 -16.04 -15.92 2.77
CA SER A 135 -15.78 -16.89 1.70
C SER A 135 -15.39 -16.27 0.36
N PHE A 136 -15.84 -15.05 0.09
CA PHE A 136 -15.56 -14.29 -1.14
C PHE A 136 -14.24 -13.50 -1.08
N ARG A 137 -13.55 -13.45 0.07
CA ARG A 137 -12.36 -12.61 0.23
C ARG A 137 -11.12 -13.28 -0.36
N PRO A 138 -10.27 -12.52 -1.09
CA PRO A 138 -9.06 -13.08 -1.71
C PRO A 138 -8.15 -13.82 -0.73
N TYR A 139 -7.93 -13.27 0.48
CA TYR A 139 -7.11 -13.94 1.50
C TYR A 139 -7.64 -15.36 1.82
N PHE A 140 -8.96 -15.53 1.90
CA PHE A 140 -9.56 -16.84 2.18
C PHE A 140 -9.46 -17.76 0.97
N THR A 141 -9.86 -17.31 -0.21
CA THR A 141 -9.86 -18.14 -1.43
C THR A 141 -8.44 -18.57 -1.83
N GLU A 142 -7.45 -17.68 -1.68
CA GLU A 142 -6.05 -17.97 -1.97
C GLU A 142 -5.44 -18.91 -0.94
N ALA A 143 -5.72 -18.73 0.35
CA ALA A 143 -5.28 -19.66 1.38
C ALA A 143 -5.88 -21.07 1.16
N ARG A 144 -7.18 -21.15 0.84
CA ARG A 144 -7.85 -22.40 0.45
C ARG A 144 -7.17 -23.07 -0.74
N ALA A 145 -6.77 -22.32 -1.77
CA ALA A 145 -6.18 -22.87 -2.99
C ALA A 145 -4.69 -23.22 -2.85
N THR A 146 -3.89 -22.34 -2.25
CA THR A 146 -2.41 -22.39 -2.32
C THR A 146 -1.73 -22.60 -0.96
N GLY A 147 -2.47 -22.45 0.14
CA GLY A 147 -2.00 -22.62 1.51
C GLY A 147 -1.73 -21.31 2.24
N SER A 148 -1.64 -20.20 1.51
CA SER A 148 -1.56 -18.85 2.04
C SER A 148 -2.30 -17.86 1.15
N GLY A 149 -2.71 -16.74 1.72
CA GLY A 149 -3.31 -15.63 0.97
C GLY A 149 -2.96 -14.32 1.64
N ALA A 150 -2.93 -13.24 0.86
CA ALA A 150 -2.75 -11.92 1.44
C ALA A 150 -3.35 -10.82 0.56
N VAL A 151 -4.00 -9.84 1.18
CA VAL A 151 -4.62 -8.75 0.45
C VAL A 151 -4.82 -7.53 1.34
N TYR A 152 -4.70 -6.34 0.77
CA TYR A 152 -5.17 -5.13 1.42
C TYR A 152 -6.66 -4.94 1.11
N ALA A 153 -7.47 -4.67 2.13
CA ALA A 153 -8.90 -4.39 1.94
C ALA A 153 -9.45 -3.46 3.01
N ILE A 154 -10.59 -2.85 2.71
CA ILE A 154 -11.48 -2.23 3.68
C ILE A 154 -12.37 -3.32 4.28
N GLY A 155 -12.38 -3.43 5.61
CA GLY A 155 -13.20 -4.38 6.34
C GLY A 155 -14.69 -4.14 6.05
N VAL A 156 -15.41 -5.20 5.64
CA VAL A 156 -16.87 -5.09 5.39
C VAL A 156 -17.67 -4.98 6.69
N THR A 157 -17.11 -5.46 7.79
CA THR A 157 -17.75 -5.50 9.11
C THR A 157 -17.48 -4.22 9.88
N THR A 158 -16.23 -3.74 9.86
CA THR A 158 -15.80 -2.56 10.64
C THR A 158 -15.66 -1.28 9.83
N GLY A 159 -15.61 -1.36 8.51
CA GLY A 159 -15.27 -0.22 7.64
C GLY A 159 -13.79 0.20 7.72
N GLU A 160 -12.99 -0.51 8.51
CA GLU A 160 -11.60 -0.16 8.73
C GLU A 160 -10.67 -0.86 7.72
N PRO A 161 -9.74 -0.12 7.11
CA PRO A 161 -8.72 -0.69 6.24
C PRO A 161 -7.75 -1.59 7.01
N GLY A 162 -7.14 -2.53 6.31
CA GLY A 162 -6.06 -3.35 6.85
C GLY A 162 -5.42 -4.24 5.81
N TYR A 163 -4.24 -4.76 6.16
CA TYR A 163 -3.60 -5.83 5.41
C TYR A 163 -3.91 -7.18 6.05
N PHE A 164 -4.55 -8.06 5.28
CA PHE A 164 -4.97 -9.38 5.73
C PHE A 164 -3.96 -10.40 5.23
N ILE A 165 -3.39 -11.20 6.13
CA ILE A 165 -2.54 -12.33 5.81
C ILE A 165 -3.20 -13.57 6.38
N SER A 166 -3.24 -14.64 5.60
CA SER A 166 -3.93 -15.86 5.99
C SER A 166 -3.13 -17.10 5.65
N ALA A 167 -3.28 -18.12 6.48
CA ALA A 167 -2.72 -19.44 6.26
C ALA A 167 -3.82 -20.50 6.42
N ARG A 168 -3.80 -21.50 5.53
CA ARG A 168 -4.66 -22.66 5.67
C ARG A 168 -4.16 -23.54 6.81
N VAL A 169 -5.10 -24.02 7.61
CA VAL A 169 -4.87 -25.00 8.67
C VAL A 169 -5.60 -26.28 8.27
N GLU A 170 -4.94 -27.42 8.45
CA GLU A 170 -5.47 -28.74 8.12
C GLU A 170 -5.19 -29.68 9.28
N ASP A 171 -6.20 -30.42 9.69
CA ASP A 171 -6.02 -31.62 10.52
C ASP A 171 -6.21 -32.84 9.63
N LEU A 172 -5.11 -33.49 9.26
CA LEU A 172 -5.13 -34.67 8.41
C LEU A 172 -5.75 -35.89 9.10
N ALA A 173 -5.73 -35.94 10.43
CA ALA A 173 -6.29 -37.07 11.19
C ALA A 173 -7.83 -37.03 11.21
N HIS A 174 -8.41 -35.82 11.32
CA HIS A 174 -9.86 -35.62 11.35
C HIS A 174 -10.44 -35.19 9.99
N GLY A 175 -9.60 -34.89 9.00
CA GLY A 175 -10.02 -34.42 7.68
C GLY A 175 -10.64 -33.01 7.71
N THR A 176 -10.35 -32.22 8.75
CA THR A 176 -10.89 -30.87 8.91
C THR A 176 -9.92 -29.83 8.37
N SER A 177 -10.45 -28.71 7.87
CA SER A 177 -9.65 -27.61 7.36
C SER A 177 -10.32 -26.27 7.64
N GLY A 178 -9.49 -25.27 7.91
CA GLY A 178 -9.90 -23.89 8.10
C GLY A 178 -8.83 -22.93 7.64
N VAL A 179 -9.04 -21.65 7.94
CA VAL A 179 -8.08 -20.59 7.60
C VAL A 179 -7.92 -19.68 8.81
N ILE A 180 -6.69 -19.51 9.28
CA ILE A 180 -6.36 -18.45 10.23
C ILE A 180 -6.03 -17.19 9.45
N VAL A 181 -6.53 -16.05 9.90
CA VAL A 181 -6.32 -14.75 9.29
C VAL A 181 -5.86 -13.76 10.34
N VAL A 182 -4.80 -13.01 10.04
CA VAL A 182 -4.39 -11.81 10.78
C VAL A 182 -4.70 -10.57 9.95
N LYS A 183 -5.34 -9.57 10.57
CA LYS A 183 -5.48 -8.21 10.05
C LYS A 183 -4.42 -7.32 10.72
N ILE A 184 -3.63 -6.63 9.91
CA ILE A 184 -2.58 -5.70 10.32
C ILE A 184 -3.06 -4.28 9.99
N ASP A 185 -2.92 -3.37 10.94
CA ASP A 185 -3.14 -1.95 10.70
C ASP A 185 -1.86 -1.32 10.14
N LEU A 186 -1.98 -0.70 8.96
CA LEU A 186 -0.88 -0.01 8.29
C LEU A 186 -1.00 1.52 8.44
N HIS A 187 -2.01 2.01 9.17
CA HIS A 187 -2.19 3.44 9.41
C HIS A 187 -1.01 4.09 10.16
N PRO A 188 -0.36 3.45 11.16
CA PRO A 188 0.82 4.03 11.80
C PRO A 188 1.97 4.30 10.81
N LEU A 189 2.19 3.40 9.84
CA LEU A 189 3.18 3.58 8.79
C LEU A 189 2.82 4.75 7.86
N GLU A 190 1.54 4.89 7.53
CA GLU A 190 1.04 5.99 6.72
C GLU A 190 1.23 7.35 7.40
N LEU A 191 0.94 7.44 8.71
CA LEU A 191 1.17 8.64 9.52
C LEU A 191 2.66 8.99 9.56
N ALA A 192 3.53 8.00 9.80
CA ALA A 192 4.98 8.21 9.78
C ALA A 192 5.46 8.75 8.43
N TRP A 193 4.91 8.29 7.31
CA TRP A 193 5.22 8.86 6.00
C TRP A 193 4.75 10.30 5.84
N ALA A 194 3.55 10.63 6.32
CA ALA A 194 3.03 11.99 6.26
C ALA A 194 3.92 13.00 7.02
N GLU A 195 4.54 12.59 8.12
CA GLU A 195 5.45 13.42 8.92
C GLU A 195 6.77 13.73 8.21
N THR A 196 7.23 12.89 7.28
CA THR A 196 8.48 13.13 6.54
C THR A 196 8.39 14.27 5.51
N GLY A 197 7.18 14.71 5.17
CA GLY A 197 6.91 15.66 4.09
C GLY A 197 7.13 15.08 2.68
N GLN A 198 7.60 13.83 2.55
CA GLN A 198 7.75 13.16 1.26
C GLN A 198 6.39 12.74 0.71
N HIS A 199 6.22 12.79 -0.62
CA HIS A 199 4.99 12.33 -1.26
C HIS A 199 5.12 10.88 -1.69
N ILE A 200 4.66 9.99 -0.82
CA ILE A 200 4.71 8.54 -0.97
C ILE A 200 3.30 7.97 -1.11
N ALA A 201 3.15 6.98 -1.98
CA ALA A 201 1.97 6.14 -2.08
C ALA A 201 2.33 4.68 -2.38
N VAL A 202 1.42 3.78 -2.05
CA VAL A 202 1.47 2.37 -2.45
C VAL A 202 0.22 2.06 -3.25
N THR A 203 0.40 1.44 -4.40
CA THR A 203 -0.70 0.97 -5.25
C THR A 203 -0.80 -0.52 -5.26
N ASP A 204 -2.00 -1.03 -5.48
CA ASP A 204 -2.24 -2.44 -5.77
C ASP A 204 -1.84 -2.80 -7.23
N ALA A 205 -2.13 -4.04 -7.63
CA ALA A 205 -1.88 -4.55 -8.98
C ALA A 205 -2.67 -3.80 -10.07
N TYR A 206 -3.82 -3.20 -9.71
CA TYR A 206 -4.68 -2.41 -10.60
C TYR A 206 -4.24 -0.94 -10.67
N GLY A 207 -3.27 -0.53 -9.86
CA GLY A 207 -2.81 0.86 -9.79
C GLY A 207 -3.69 1.77 -8.93
N VAL A 208 -4.53 1.21 -8.06
CA VAL A 208 -5.31 1.96 -7.06
C VAL A 208 -4.42 2.23 -5.86
N VAL A 209 -4.29 3.51 -5.47
CA VAL A 209 -3.56 3.91 -4.26
C VAL A 209 -4.34 3.47 -3.03
N PHE A 210 -3.73 2.68 -2.15
CA PHE A 210 -4.38 2.21 -0.92
C PHE A 210 -3.66 2.64 0.36
N LEU A 211 -2.39 3.05 0.26
CA LEU A 211 -1.66 3.77 1.32
C LEU A 211 -1.05 5.03 0.72
N SER A 212 -1.09 6.16 1.43
CA SER A 212 -0.39 7.37 1.03
C SER A 212 -0.14 8.34 2.18
N SER A 213 1.05 8.94 2.18
CA SER A 213 1.35 10.17 2.94
C SER A 213 0.38 11.34 2.66
N ARG A 214 -0.39 11.26 1.58
CA ARG A 214 -1.32 12.28 1.11
C ARG A 214 -2.77 11.76 1.12
N PRO A 215 -3.63 12.26 2.01
CA PRO A 215 -5.02 11.80 2.11
C PRO A 215 -5.80 11.98 0.80
N ASP A 216 -5.50 13.02 0.02
CA ASP A 216 -6.14 13.32 -1.28
C ASP A 216 -5.77 12.35 -2.41
N TRP A 217 -4.84 11.42 -2.17
CA TRP A 217 -4.44 10.37 -3.11
C TRP A 217 -5.10 9.03 -2.82
N ARG A 218 -5.55 8.81 -1.59
CA ARG A 218 -6.03 7.51 -1.14
C ARG A 218 -7.29 7.10 -1.91
N TYR A 219 -7.33 5.84 -2.31
CA TYR A 219 -8.38 5.20 -3.11
C TYR A 219 -8.61 5.80 -4.50
N ARG A 220 -7.60 6.50 -5.04
CA ARG A 220 -7.62 7.00 -6.41
C ARG A 220 -6.70 6.16 -7.29
N PRO A 221 -7.10 5.86 -8.54
CA PRO A 221 -6.23 5.13 -9.44
C PRO A 221 -5.16 6.06 -10.05
N LEU A 222 -3.97 5.55 -10.33
CA LEU A 222 -2.92 6.33 -11.01
C LEU A 222 -3.29 6.66 -12.46
N ALA A 223 -4.09 5.83 -13.10
CA ALA A 223 -4.59 5.96 -14.47
C ALA A 223 -6.05 5.50 -14.55
N PRO A 224 -6.81 5.82 -15.59
CA PRO A 224 -8.17 5.30 -15.77
C PRO A 224 -8.20 3.76 -15.69
N LEU A 225 -9.05 3.20 -14.82
CA LEU A 225 -9.26 1.75 -14.71
C LEU A 225 -10.10 1.24 -15.88
N SER A 226 -9.73 0.07 -16.41
CA SER A 226 -10.53 -0.65 -17.41
C SER A 226 -11.86 -1.11 -16.81
N ALA A 227 -12.87 -1.36 -17.65
CA ALA A 227 -14.15 -1.90 -17.18
C ALA A 227 -14.00 -3.27 -16.50
N GLU A 228 -13.05 -4.07 -16.97
CA GLU A 228 -12.75 -5.38 -16.41
C GLU A 228 -12.12 -5.28 -15.02
N ASP A 229 -11.13 -4.41 -14.83
CA ASP A 229 -10.49 -4.19 -13.53
C ASP A 229 -11.51 -3.67 -12.51
N ARG A 230 -12.40 -2.75 -12.93
CA ARG A 230 -13.50 -2.26 -12.08
C ARG A 230 -14.41 -3.40 -11.64
N ALA A 231 -14.80 -4.29 -12.55
CA ALA A 231 -15.64 -5.44 -12.22
C ALA A 231 -14.94 -6.38 -11.22
N ARG A 232 -13.64 -6.67 -11.42
CA ARG A 232 -12.85 -7.52 -10.51
C ARG A 232 -12.70 -6.89 -9.11
N ILE A 233 -12.44 -5.59 -9.03
CA ILE A 233 -12.34 -4.85 -7.77
C ILE A 233 -13.70 -4.82 -7.05
N ALA A 234 -14.79 -4.59 -7.78
CA ALA A 234 -16.14 -4.56 -7.22
C ALA A 234 -16.55 -5.94 -6.66
N ALA A 235 -16.27 -7.02 -7.40
CA ALA A 235 -16.58 -8.39 -6.97
C ALA A 235 -15.85 -8.79 -5.68
N SER A 236 -14.58 -8.39 -5.54
CA SER A 236 -13.75 -8.66 -4.34
C SER A 236 -14.01 -7.72 -3.17
N ARG A 237 -14.75 -6.62 -3.41
CA ARG A 237 -15.12 -5.58 -2.42
C ARG A 237 -13.92 -5.00 -1.67
N LEU A 238 -12.76 -4.89 -2.31
CA LEU A 238 -11.52 -4.43 -1.65
C LEU A 238 -11.64 -2.99 -1.14
N TYR A 239 -12.33 -2.14 -1.89
CA TYR A 239 -12.49 -0.70 -1.60
C TYR A 239 -13.96 -0.31 -1.42
N ALA A 240 -14.76 -1.22 -0.85
CA ALA A 240 -16.17 -0.94 -0.59
C ALA A 240 -16.33 0.32 0.28
N GLY A 241 -17.19 1.26 -0.15
CA GLY A 241 -17.40 2.53 0.54
C GLY A 241 -16.35 3.61 0.28
N ALA A 242 -15.28 3.33 -0.46
CA ALA A 242 -14.19 4.28 -0.70
C ALA A 242 -14.44 5.30 -1.82
N GLY A 243 -15.56 5.19 -2.55
CA GLY A 243 -15.88 6.09 -3.66
C GLY A 243 -14.98 5.94 -4.89
N LEU A 244 -14.32 4.78 -5.08
CA LEU A 244 -13.40 4.52 -6.20
C LEU A 244 -14.02 4.79 -7.58
N ASP A 245 -15.32 4.55 -7.74
CA ASP A 245 -16.01 4.77 -9.03
C ASP A 245 -16.13 6.24 -9.41
N ALA A 246 -16.21 7.13 -8.43
CA ALA A 246 -16.25 8.58 -8.63
C ALA A 246 -14.84 9.22 -8.63
N ALA A 247 -13.80 8.47 -8.26
CA ALA A 247 -12.46 8.99 -8.09
C ALA A 247 -11.80 9.33 -9.43
N ALA A 248 -11.41 10.60 -9.61
CA ALA A 248 -10.59 11.01 -10.74
C ALA A 248 -9.16 10.46 -10.62
N PRO A 249 -8.56 9.94 -11.71
CA PRO A 249 -7.19 9.47 -11.67
C PRO A 249 -6.18 10.53 -11.22
N LEU A 250 -5.10 10.08 -10.57
CA LEU A 250 -4.01 10.96 -10.11
C LEU A 250 -3.05 11.36 -11.23
N GLY A 251 -2.95 10.56 -12.29
CA GLY A 251 -2.11 10.79 -13.44
C GLY A 251 -2.89 10.82 -14.76
N GLY A 252 -2.19 11.18 -15.84
CA GLY A 252 -2.75 11.23 -17.19
C GLY A 252 -2.51 9.98 -18.03
N GLY A 253 -1.96 8.91 -17.44
CA GLY A 253 -1.48 7.72 -18.16
C GLY A 253 -0.02 7.83 -18.67
N ASP A 254 0.62 8.98 -18.50
CA ASP A 254 2.03 9.27 -18.83
C ASP A 254 3.02 8.82 -17.75
N GLY A 255 2.55 8.09 -16.74
CA GLY A 255 3.36 7.63 -15.62
C GLY A 255 3.55 8.66 -14.49
N ARG A 256 3.15 9.92 -14.68
CA ARG A 256 3.35 11.00 -13.70
C ARG A 256 2.11 11.24 -12.84
N VAL A 257 2.34 11.59 -11.58
CA VAL A 257 1.28 12.02 -10.66
C VAL A 257 1.18 13.55 -10.70
N ARG A 258 -0.03 14.09 -10.68
CA ARG A 258 -0.27 15.53 -10.56
C ARG A 258 -0.44 15.91 -9.09
N ILE A 259 0.30 16.92 -8.63
CA ILE A 259 0.25 17.40 -7.24
C ILE A 259 -0.32 18.82 -7.24
N GLY A 260 -1.38 19.08 -6.46
CA GLY A 260 -1.87 20.44 -6.20
C GLY A 260 -2.30 21.28 -7.41
N GLY A 261 -2.56 20.67 -8.57
CA GLY A 261 -2.85 21.41 -9.81
C GLY A 261 -1.64 22.12 -10.44
N THR A 262 -0.43 22.00 -9.86
CA THR A 262 0.78 22.75 -10.26
C THR A 262 1.65 22.03 -11.31
N GLY A 263 1.06 21.16 -12.12
CA GLY A 263 1.77 20.41 -13.16
C GLY A 263 2.16 18.99 -12.72
N ALA A 264 2.94 18.31 -13.56
CA ALA A 264 3.30 16.92 -13.34
C ALA A 264 4.52 16.81 -12.42
N ALA A 265 4.41 16.11 -11.29
CA ALA A 265 5.54 15.86 -10.40
C ALA A 265 6.59 14.96 -11.07
N ALA A 266 7.84 15.09 -10.66
CA ALA A 266 8.84 14.05 -10.89
C ALA A 266 8.40 12.81 -10.09
N THR A 267 8.19 11.69 -10.77
CA THR A 267 7.64 10.48 -10.16
C THR A 267 8.57 9.31 -10.42
N LEU A 268 8.93 8.56 -9.38
CA LEU A 268 9.58 7.26 -9.52
C LEU A 268 8.64 6.16 -9.03
N ARG A 269 8.63 5.05 -9.76
CA ARG A 269 7.84 3.87 -9.42
C ARG A 269 8.79 2.72 -9.13
N GLY A 270 8.62 2.10 -7.97
CA GLY A 270 9.33 0.89 -7.61
C GLY A 270 8.93 -0.30 -8.47
N THR A 271 9.70 -1.37 -8.36
CA THR A 271 9.34 -2.67 -8.94
C THR A 271 8.14 -3.27 -8.21
N PRO A 272 7.34 -4.11 -8.89
CA PRO A 272 6.26 -4.84 -8.23
C PRO A 272 6.77 -5.73 -7.09
N PHE A 273 6.00 -5.80 -6.01
CA PHE A 273 6.19 -6.72 -4.87
C PHE A 273 4.80 -7.19 -4.37
N GLU A 274 4.70 -8.13 -3.43
CA GLU A 274 3.44 -8.57 -2.78
C GLU A 274 2.21 -8.60 -3.71
N GLY A 275 2.13 -9.59 -4.61
CA GLY A 275 0.96 -9.74 -5.49
C GLY A 275 0.76 -8.63 -6.54
N GLY A 276 1.73 -7.72 -6.72
CA GLY A 276 1.71 -6.68 -7.74
C GLY A 276 1.70 -5.23 -7.22
N TRP A 277 1.89 -5.05 -5.91
CA TRP A 277 2.02 -3.75 -5.28
C TRP A 277 3.20 -2.96 -5.82
N ARG A 278 3.07 -1.63 -5.89
CA ARG A 278 4.17 -0.73 -6.28
C ARG A 278 4.21 0.47 -5.36
N ILE A 279 5.41 0.91 -4.99
CA ILE A 279 5.59 2.18 -4.28
C ILE A 279 5.81 3.28 -5.32
N VAL A 280 5.16 4.41 -5.10
CA VAL A 280 5.28 5.63 -5.87
C VAL A 280 5.85 6.69 -4.96
N ALA A 281 6.97 7.29 -5.36
CA ALA A 281 7.52 8.48 -4.73
C ALA A 281 7.41 9.64 -5.72
N ALA A 282 7.00 10.80 -5.24
CA ALA A 282 6.89 11.99 -6.06
C ALA A 282 7.55 13.19 -5.38
N ALA A 283 8.20 14.03 -6.18
CA ALA A 283 8.72 15.32 -5.75
C ALA A 283 7.84 16.44 -6.34
N PRO A 284 7.61 17.54 -5.61
CA PRO A 284 6.98 18.72 -6.18
C PRO A 284 7.72 19.18 -7.46
N PRO A 285 7.00 19.85 -8.38
CA PRO A 285 7.58 20.37 -9.63
C PRO A 285 8.65 21.46 -9.39
#